data_AF-A0A3Q3X1A7-F1
#
_entry.id   AF-A0A3Q3X1A7-F1
#
_cell.length_a   1.000
_cell.length_b   1.000
_cell.length_c   1.000
_cell.angle_alpha   90.00
_cell.angle_beta   90.00
_cell.angle_gamma   90.00
#
_symmetry.space_group_name_H-M   'P 1'
#
loop_
_entity.id
_entity.type
_entity.pdbx_description
1 polymer ?
#
loop_
_entity_poly.entity_id
_entity_poly.type
_entity_poly.pdbx_seq_one_letter_code
_entity_poly.pdbx_strand_id
1 'polypeptide(L)'
;MFSLGQENVSTSPASTKGPVKYGELIVLGCNGSLPNGDKGRRKSRFSLCRRNKANGVKPSTVHSSCTPQAAKAISNKEQHSISYTLSRAQTVVVEYTHDSNTDMFQIGRSTENPIDFVVTDTVPGGQSHADPQTLQSTISRFACRIICQRNPPYSARIFAAGFDSSKNIFLGEKAAKWRMLDSQMDGLTTNGILVMHPHHGFSQDSKPGLWREISVCGNVFTLRETRSAQQRGRMVGEL
;
A
#
# COMPACT_ATOMS: atom_id res chain seq x y z
N MET A 1 48.22 -43.87 -3.66
CA MET A 1 48.13 -43.02 -4.87
C MET A 1 46.68 -43.02 -5.29
N PHE A 2 45.91 -42.02 -4.86
CA PHE A 2 44.49 -41.85 -5.24
C PHE A 2 44.31 -40.39 -5.62
N SER A 3 44.02 -40.17 -6.90
CA SER A 3 43.90 -38.84 -7.51
C SER A 3 42.48 -38.30 -7.29
N LEU A 4 42.37 -37.18 -6.59
CA LEU A 4 41.14 -36.39 -6.49
C LEU A 4 40.90 -35.67 -7.82
N GLY A 5 39.84 -36.05 -8.52
CA GLY A 5 39.34 -35.30 -9.68
C GLY A 5 38.69 -34.00 -9.21
N GLN A 6 39.27 -32.86 -9.59
CA GLN A 6 38.64 -31.55 -9.50
C GLN A 6 37.48 -31.48 -10.51
N GLU A 7 36.24 -31.58 -10.02
CA GLU A 7 35.09 -31.11 -10.78
C GLU A 7 35.06 -29.58 -10.74
N ASN A 8 35.40 -29.00 -11.89
CA ASN A 8 35.41 -27.57 -12.13
C ASN A 8 33.96 -27.08 -12.21
N VAL A 9 33.40 -26.59 -11.09
CA VAL A 9 32.08 -25.97 -11.04
C VAL A 9 32.15 -24.65 -11.82
N SER A 10 31.73 -24.71 -13.08
CA SER A 10 31.50 -23.54 -13.92
C SER A 10 30.43 -22.66 -13.28
N THR A 11 30.84 -21.57 -12.64
CA THR A 11 29.96 -20.49 -12.18
C THR A 11 29.59 -19.60 -13.37
N SER A 12 28.66 -20.08 -14.21
CA SER A 12 27.90 -19.20 -15.11
C SER A 12 26.58 -18.82 -14.43
N PRO A 13 26.25 -17.52 -14.26
CA PRO A 13 24.97 -17.13 -13.70
C PRO A 13 23.88 -17.51 -14.71
N ALA A 14 23.15 -18.57 -14.42
CA ALA A 14 21.98 -18.95 -15.18
C ALA A 14 21.01 -17.76 -15.19
N SER A 15 20.78 -17.19 -16.37
CA SER A 15 19.77 -16.16 -16.57
C SER A 15 18.40 -16.77 -16.29
N THR A 16 17.86 -16.51 -15.10
CA THR A 16 16.48 -16.86 -14.75
C THR A 16 15.54 -16.08 -15.67
N LYS A 17 15.09 -16.71 -16.75
CA LYS A 17 14.13 -16.22 -17.75
C LYS A 17 12.70 -16.12 -17.19
N GLY A 18 12.53 -15.49 -16.02
CA GLY A 18 11.24 -15.19 -15.41
C GLY A 18 11.13 -13.70 -15.07
N PRO A 19 9.93 -13.12 -15.02
CA PRO A 19 9.75 -11.76 -14.54
C PRO A 19 10.25 -11.66 -13.09
N VAL A 20 10.99 -10.59 -12.77
CA VAL A 20 11.54 -10.34 -11.43
C VAL A 20 10.40 -10.33 -10.41
N LYS A 21 10.43 -11.22 -9.41
CA LYS A 21 9.46 -11.25 -8.30
C LYS A 21 9.98 -10.36 -7.16
N TYR A 22 9.22 -9.33 -6.80
CA TYR A 22 9.53 -8.45 -5.66
C TYR A 22 9.17 -9.10 -4.32
N GLY A 23 8.10 -9.89 -4.30
CA GLY A 23 7.61 -10.51 -3.06
C GLY A 23 6.21 -11.11 -3.22
N GLU A 24 5.54 -11.34 -2.09
CA GLU A 24 4.22 -11.94 -2.05
C GLU A 24 3.40 -11.41 -0.87
N LEU A 25 2.11 -11.15 -1.11
CA LEU A 25 1.12 -10.86 -0.08
C LEU A 25 0.27 -12.11 0.16
N ILE A 26 -0.03 -12.41 1.43
CA ILE A 26 -0.86 -13.53 1.84
C ILE A 26 -1.93 -12.99 2.79
N VAL A 27 -3.19 -13.36 2.54
CA VAL A 27 -4.31 -13.08 3.45
C VAL A 27 -4.27 -14.12 4.57
N LEU A 28 -4.12 -13.65 5.80
CA LEU A 28 -4.15 -14.51 6.98
C LEU A 28 -5.59 -14.82 7.38
N GLY A 29 -5.80 -15.93 8.11
CA GLY A 29 -7.12 -16.34 8.60
C GLY A 29 -7.99 -17.09 7.59
N CYS A 30 -7.43 -17.51 6.45
CA CYS A 30 -8.15 -18.26 5.42
C CYS A 30 -7.59 -19.68 5.14
N ASN A 31 -6.69 -20.21 5.98
CA ASN A 31 -6.13 -21.57 5.85
C ASN A 31 -5.68 -21.95 4.42
N GLY A 32 -5.15 -20.99 3.65
CA GLY A 32 -4.64 -21.21 2.28
C GLY A 32 -5.63 -20.94 1.14
N SER A 33 -6.91 -20.65 1.41
CA SER A 33 -7.88 -20.25 0.37
C SER A 33 -9.00 -19.37 0.93
N LEU A 34 -9.48 -18.38 0.19
CA LEU A 34 -10.60 -17.57 0.67
C LEU A 34 -11.88 -18.42 0.88
N PRO A 35 -12.79 -18.06 1.81
CA PRO A 35 -14.00 -18.85 2.09
C PRO A 35 -14.88 -19.15 0.87
N ASN A 36 -14.91 -18.23 -0.10
CA ASN A 36 -15.68 -18.35 -1.35
C ASN A 36 -14.81 -18.78 -2.55
N GLY A 37 -13.61 -19.28 -2.28
CA GLY A 37 -12.57 -19.57 -3.26
C GLY A 37 -11.90 -18.33 -3.84
N ASP A 38 -10.76 -18.56 -4.50
CA ASP A 38 -10.00 -17.53 -5.19
C ASP A 38 -10.63 -17.28 -6.58
N LYS A 39 -10.99 -16.01 -6.87
CA LYS A 39 -11.63 -15.60 -8.13
C LYS A 39 -11.05 -14.28 -8.64
N GLY A 40 -10.45 -14.32 -9.83
CA GLY A 40 -9.91 -13.12 -10.49
C GLY A 40 -8.84 -12.43 -9.65
N ARG A 41 -9.09 -11.19 -9.21
CA ARG A 41 -8.20 -10.41 -8.33
C ARG A 41 -8.44 -10.65 -6.84
N ARG A 42 -9.52 -11.34 -6.47
CA ARG A 42 -9.83 -11.74 -5.10
C ARG A 42 -9.18 -13.09 -4.85
N LYS A 43 -8.03 -13.09 -4.17
CA LYS A 43 -7.23 -14.30 -3.93
C LYS A 43 -6.73 -14.33 -2.49
N SER A 44 -6.36 -15.51 -2.02
CA SER A 44 -5.69 -15.70 -0.73
C SER A 44 -4.21 -15.29 -0.79
N ARG A 45 -3.63 -15.27 -2.00
CA ARG A 45 -2.22 -14.96 -2.26
C ARG A 45 -2.06 -14.10 -3.51
N PHE A 46 -1.13 -13.16 -3.46
CA PHE A 46 -0.81 -12.26 -4.57
C PHE A 46 0.69 -12.03 -4.70
N SER A 47 1.28 -12.49 -5.79
CA SER A 47 2.69 -12.24 -6.10
C SER A 47 2.89 -10.84 -6.67
N LEU A 48 3.80 -10.05 -6.10
CA LEU A 48 4.23 -8.78 -6.67
C LEU A 48 5.40 -9.04 -7.61
N CYS A 49 5.20 -8.81 -8.91
CA CYS A 49 6.23 -9.00 -9.93
C CYS A 49 6.45 -7.72 -10.71
N ARG A 50 7.70 -7.49 -11.15
CA ARG A 50 8.06 -6.37 -12.00
C ARG A 50 7.14 -6.29 -13.20
N ARG A 51 6.51 -5.12 -13.37
CA ARG A 51 5.62 -4.87 -14.49
C ARG A 51 6.42 -4.66 -15.78
N ASN A 52 5.81 -4.98 -16.92
CA ASN A 52 6.41 -4.72 -18.23
C ASN A 52 6.75 -3.23 -18.42
N LYS A 53 5.82 -2.35 -18.04
CA LYS A 53 6.01 -0.90 -17.99
C LYS A 53 5.89 -0.42 -16.55
N ALA A 54 6.77 0.50 -16.16
CA ALA A 54 6.68 1.15 -14.86
C ALA A 54 5.32 1.85 -14.74
N ASN A 55 4.74 1.80 -13.55
CA ASN A 55 3.49 2.52 -13.23
C ASN A 55 3.58 3.26 -11.90
N GLY A 56 4.79 3.35 -11.32
CA GLY A 56 5.05 4.13 -10.13
C GLY A 56 4.76 5.61 -10.33
N VAL A 57 4.56 6.30 -9.20
CA VAL A 57 4.32 7.74 -9.15
C VAL A 57 5.05 8.37 -7.98
N LYS A 58 5.43 9.64 -8.12
CA LYS A 58 6.11 10.42 -7.09
C LYS A 58 5.49 11.82 -6.95
N PRO A 59 5.54 12.44 -5.74
CA PRO A 59 5.06 13.80 -5.55
C PRO A 59 5.69 14.79 -6.53
N SER A 60 4.89 15.78 -6.94
CA SER A 60 5.25 16.83 -7.88
C SER A 60 4.71 18.17 -7.34
N THR A 61 4.08 18.97 -8.19
CA THR A 61 3.52 20.28 -7.89
C THR A 61 2.45 20.25 -6.79
N VAL A 62 2.45 21.28 -5.94
CA VAL A 62 1.44 21.49 -4.89
C VAL A 62 0.58 22.70 -5.27
N HIS A 63 -0.75 22.53 -5.26
CA HIS A 63 -1.73 23.58 -5.52
C HIS A 63 -2.58 23.82 -4.28
N SER A 64 -2.86 25.08 -3.96
CA SER A 64 -3.84 25.44 -2.91
C SER A 64 -5.19 25.78 -3.55
N SER A 65 -6.31 25.41 -2.91
CA SER A 65 -7.65 25.66 -3.45
C SER A 65 -8.00 27.13 -3.34
N CYS A 66 -7.65 27.85 -4.39
CA CYS A 66 -8.37 28.97 -5.00
C CYS A 66 -7.92 29.12 -6.46
N THR A 67 -7.16 28.15 -6.99
CA THR A 67 -6.52 28.25 -8.29
C THR A 67 -7.27 27.37 -9.30
N PRO A 68 -7.56 27.86 -10.52
CA PRO A 68 -8.08 27.03 -11.60
C PRO A 68 -7.27 25.74 -11.84
N GLN A 69 -5.97 25.80 -11.50
CA GLN A 69 -5.02 24.69 -11.58
C GLN A 69 -5.36 23.55 -10.60
N ALA A 70 -5.83 23.84 -9.37
CA ALA A 70 -6.24 22.80 -8.43
C ALA A 70 -7.48 22.02 -8.93
N ALA A 71 -8.48 22.74 -9.45
CA ALA A 71 -9.65 22.11 -10.06
C ALA A 71 -9.26 21.29 -11.30
N LYS A 72 -8.36 21.81 -12.14
CA LYS A 72 -7.83 21.10 -13.30
C LYS A 72 -7.07 19.82 -12.89
N ALA A 73 -6.20 19.89 -11.89
CA ALA A 73 -5.44 18.75 -11.37
C ALA A 73 -6.34 17.62 -10.85
N ILE A 74 -7.41 17.96 -10.12
CA ILE A 74 -8.41 16.99 -9.66
C ILE A 74 -9.19 16.39 -10.84
N SER A 75 -9.51 17.20 -11.86
CA SER A 75 -10.26 16.75 -13.04
C SER A 75 -9.41 15.98 -14.06
N ASN A 76 -8.08 16.08 -13.97
CA ASN A 76 -7.15 15.48 -14.91
C ASN A 76 -7.04 13.97 -14.68
N LYS A 77 -7.82 13.20 -15.43
CA LYS A 77 -7.82 11.73 -15.38
C LYS A 77 -6.51 11.08 -15.84
N GLU A 78 -5.57 11.84 -16.38
CA GLU A 78 -4.27 11.32 -16.80
C GLU A 78 -3.25 11.33 -15.66
N GLN A 79 -3.37 12.30 -14.75
CA GLN A 79 -2.41 12.56 -13.67
C GLN A 79 -2.92 12.05 -12.32
N HIS A 80 -2.02 11.49 -11.51
CA HIS A 80 -2.39 11.12 -10.15
C HIS A 80 -2.38 12.34 -9.23
N SER A 81 -3.25 12.36 -8.23
CA SER A 81 -3.28 13.45 -7.24
C SER A 81 -3.71 13.00 -5.85
N ILE A 82 -3.35 13.79 -4.84
CA ILE A 82 -3.83 13.63 -3.47
C ILE A 82 -4.45 14.95 -3.03
N SER A 83 -5.73 14.89 -2.66
CA SER A 83 -6.53 16.02 -2.24
C SER A 83 -6.67 16.03 -0.71
N TYR A 84 -6.10 17.05 -0.07
CA TYR A 84 -6.14 17.29 1.36
C TYR A 84 -7.15 18.40 1.68
N THR A 85 -8.39 18.05 2.00
CA THR A 85 -9.42 19.03 2.37
C THR A 85 -9.24 19.46 3.83
N LEU A 86 -8.77 20.69 4.02
CA LEU A 86 -8.55 21.32 5.32
C LEU A 86 -9.86 21.92 5.86
N SER A 87 -10.69 22.49 4.99
CA SER A 87 -12.01 23.03 5.30
C SER A 87 -12.89 23.08 4.04
N ARG A 88 -14.17 23.46 4.19
CA ARG A 88 -15.08 23.69 3.06
C ARG A 88 -14.54 24.67 2.01
N ALA A 89 -13.66 25.58 2.41
CA ALA A 89 -13.08 26.60 1.54
C ALA A 89 -11.63 26.30 1.14
N GLN A 90 -10.98 25.29 1.75
CA GLN A 90 -9.55 25.06 1.60
C GLN A 90 -9.22 23.58 1.38
N THR A 91 -8.63 23.29 0.22
CA THR A 91 -8.10 21.99 -0.18
C THR A 91 -6.71 22.19 -0.76
N VAL A 92 -5.73 21.39 -0.31
CA VAL A 92 -4.41 21.36 -0.93
C VAL A 92 -4.36 20.12 -1.84
N VAL A 93 -4.01 20.31 -3.11
CA VAL A 93 -3.89 19.22 -4.08
C VAL A 93 -2.42 19.03 -4.40
N VAL A 94 -1.91 17.83 -4.18
CA VAL A 94 -0.55 17.45 -4.55
C VAL A 94 -0.62 16.57 -5.78
N GLU A 95 -0.03 17.01 -6.88
CA GLU A 95 0.10 16.22 -8.10
C GLU A 95 1.17 15.14 -7.94
N TYR A 96 0.97 14.01 -8.62
CA TYR A 96 1.86 12.87 -8.64
C TYR A 96 2.20 12.51 -10.08
N THR A 97 3.46 12.71 -10.44
CA THR A 97 3.98 12.43 -11.78
C THR A 97 4.52 11.01 -11.89
N HIS A 98 4.69 10.54 -13.12
CA HIS A 98 5.23 9.22 -13.40
C HIS A 98 6.64 9.05 -12.81
N ASP A 99 6.87 7.90 -12.17
CA ASP A 99 8.19 7.44 -11.75
C ASP A 99 8.56 6.15 -12.50
N SER A 100 9.56 6.26 -13.37
CA SER A 100 10.05 5.15 -14.19
C SER A 100 10.84 4.10 -13.40
N ASN A 101 11.19 4.40 -12.14
CA ASN A 101 12.02 3.54 -11.30
C ASN A 101 11.21 2.64 -10.35
N THR A 102 9.89 2.79 -10.31
CA THR A 102 9.05 2.06 -9.36
C THR A 102 7.83 1.42 -10.03
N ASP A 103 7.35 0.35 -9.42
CA ASP A 103 6.05 -0.24 -9.70
C ASP A 103 5.13 -0.05 -8.49
N MET A 104 3.89 0.31 -8.77
CA MET A 104 2.83 0.46 -7.78
C MET A 104 1.83 -0.70 -7.88
N PHE A 105 1.44 -1.22 -6.72
CA PHE A 105 0.37 -2.20 -6.56
C PHE A 105 -0.64 -1.70 -5.53
N GLN A 106 -1.92 -1.70 -5.85
CA GLN A 106 -2.96 -1.21 -4.93
C GLN A 106 -3.80 -2.35 -4.36
N ILE A 107 -4.12 -2.23 -3.08
CA ILE A 107 -4.87 -3.21 -2.33
C ILE A 107 -6.10 -2.52 -1.74
N GLY A 108 -7.24 -3.20 -1.77
CA GLY A 108 -8.48 -2.68 -1.20
C GLY A 108 -9.65 -3.59 -1.45
N ARG A 109 -10.83 -3.23 -0.92
CA ARG A 109 -12.05 -4.03 -1.13
C ARG A 109 -12.76 -3.77 -2.44
N SER A 110 -12.44 -2.68 -3.13
CA SER A 110 -13.09 -2.35 -4.40
C SER A 110 -12.66 -3.33 -5.48
N THR A 111 -13.58 -3.69 -6.37
CA THR A 111 -13.29 -4.44 -7.59
C THR A 111 -13.04 -3.52 -8.78
N GLU A 112 -12.94 -2.21 -8.56
CA GLU A 112 -12.58 -1.25 -9.61
C GLU A 112 -11.17 -1.53 -10.17
N ASN A 113 -10.92 -1.11 -11.41
CA ASN A 113 -9.68 -1.39 -12.14
C ASN A 113 -8.38 -0.98 -11.43
N PRO A 114 -8.32 0.12 -10.64
CA PRO A 114 -7.08 0.51 -9.96
C PRO A 114 -6.59 -0.47 -8.90
N ILE A 115 -7.41 -1.42 -8.44
CA ILE A 115 -7.02 -2.40 -7.41
C ILE A 115 -6.36 -3.61 -8.06
N ASP A 116 -5.15 -3.96 -7.65
CA ASP A 116 -4.47 -5.16 -8.12
C ASP A 116 -4.86 -6.39 -7.29
N PHE A 117 -5.04 -6.20 -5.98
CA PHE A 117 -5.35 -7.26 -5.04
C PHE A 117 -6.59 -6.92 -4.20
N VAL A 118 -7.68 -7.68 -4.41
CA VAL A 118 -8.97 -7.45 -3.76
C VAL A 118 -9.03 -8.22 -2.46
N VAL A 119 -9.15 -7.50 -1.33
CA VAL A 119 -9.25 -8.07 0.02
C VAL A 119 -10.61 -7.72 0.61
N THR A 120 -11.28 -8.71 1.19
CA THR A 120 -12.56 -8.57 1.90
C THR A 120 -12.39 -8.93 3.37
N ASP A 121 -13.32 -8.50 4.22
CA ASP A 121 -13.29 -8.80 5.64
C ASP A 121 -13.21 -10.32 5.88
N THR A 122 -12.30 -10.72 6.75
CA THR A 122 -12.17 -12.10 7.20
C THR A 122 -13.24 -12.38 8.25
N VAL A 123 -14.07 -13.40 8.05
CA VAL A 123 -15.05 -13.82 9.06
C VAL A 123 -14.30 -14.54 10.18
N PRO A 124 -14.38 -14.08 11.45
CA PRO A 124 -13.78 -14.79 12.57
C PRO A 124 -14.46 -16.16 12.74
N GLY A 125 -13.68 -17.24 12.69
CA GLY A 125 -14.05 -18.58 13.14
C GLY A 125 -15.36 -19.17 12.58
N GLY A 126 -15.33 -19.84 11.43
CA GLY A 126 -16.29 -20.90 11.06
C GLY A 126 -17.78 -20.55 10.93
N GLN A 127 -18.18 -19.30 11.16
CA GLN A 127 -19.58 -18.87 11.07
C GLN A 127 -19.94 -18.54 9.62
N SER A 128 -20.14 -19.58 8.81
CA SER A 128 -20.63 -19.48 7.42
C SER A 128 -22.11 -19.06 7.31
N HIS A 129 -22.75 -18.63 8.40
CA HIS A 129 -24.20 -18.39 8.48
C HIS A 129 -24.62 -17.00 8.99
N ALA A 130 -23.71 -16.02 9.03
CA ALA A 130 -24.13 -14.63 9.25
C ALA A 130 -24.79 -14.07 7.98
N ASP A 131 -25.98 -13.48 8.13
CA ASP A 131 -26.75 -12.88 7.04
C ASP A 131 -25.89 -11.85 6.26
N PRO A 132 -25.66 -12.03 4.94
CA PRO A 132 -24.79 -11.16 4.13
C PRO A 132 -25.15 -9.67 4.17
N GLN A 133 -26.38 -9.33 4.58
CA GLN A 133 -26.91 -7.98 4.54
C GLN A 133 -26.46 -7.06 5.69
N THR A 134 -25.82 -7.58 6.75
CA THR A 134 -25.52 -6.78 7.96
C THR A 134 -24.03 -6.57 8.26
N LEU A 135 -23.12 -7.20 7.51
CA LEU A 135 -21.67 -7.02 7.71
C LEU A 135 -21.16 -5.77 6.98
N GLN A 136 -21.12 -4.65 7.71
CA GLN A 136 -20.46 -3.44 7.23
C GLN A 136 -18.94 -3.65 7.20
N SER A 137 -18.39 -3.73 5.98
CA SER A 137 -16.94 -3.83 5.76
C SER A 137 -16.20 -2.65 6.36
N THR A 138 -15.14 -2.94 7.11
CA THR A 138 -14.25 -1.91 7.69
C THR A 138 -13.03 -1.61 6.82
N ILE A 139 -12.83 -2.41 5.77
CA ILE A 139 -11.74 -2.27 4.81
C ILE A 139 -12.06 -1.12 3.84
N SER A 140 -11.07 -0.27 3.58
CA SER A 140 -11.22 0.82 2.61
C SER A 140 -11.28 0.30 1.18
N ARG A 141 -12.05 0.99 0.32
CA ARG A 141 -12.17 0.67 -1.12
C ARG A 141 -10.81 0.63 -1.81
N PHE A 142 -9.97 1.61 -1.50
CA PHE A 142 -8.58 1.75 -1.93
C PHE A 142 -7.72 1.93 -0.67
N ALA A 143 -7.25 0.82 -0.10
CA ALA A 143 -6.74 0.78 1.27
C ALA A 143 -5.28 1.20 1.38
N CYS A 144 -4.40 0.63 0.55
CA CYS A 144 -2.98 0.95 0.56
C CYS A 144 -2.33 0.73 -0.82
N ARG A 145 -1.11 1.25 -0.95
CA ARG A 145 -0.20 1.02 -2.07
C ARG A 145 1.06 0.33 -1.56
N ILE A 146 1.53 -0.67 -2.29
CA ILE A 146 2.89 -1.20 -2.17
C ILE A 146 3.68 -0.67 -3.37
N ILE A 147 4.75 0.05 -3.10
CA ILE A 147 5.66 0.60 -4.10
C ILE A 147 6.96 -0.20 -4.04
N CYS A 148 7.32 -0.82 -5.16
CA CYS A 148 8.55 -1.60 -5.29
C CYS A 148 9.54 -0.88 -6.21
N GLN A 149 10.81 -0.83 -5.82
CA GLN A 149 11.89 -0.37 -6.69
C GLN A 149 12.12 -1.38 -7.82
N ARG A 150 12.24 -0.90 -9.06
CA ARG A 150 12.45 -1.74 -10.26
C ARG A 150 13.90 -2.22 -10.42
N ASN A 151 14.81 -1.64 -9.65
CA ASN A 151 16.23 -1.95 -9.63
C ASN A 151 16.62 -2.58 -8.28
N PRO A 152 17.67 -3.43 -8.23
CA PRO A 152 18.19 -3.96 -6.97
C PRO A 152 18.45 -2.85 -5.93
N PRO A 153 18.18 -3.07 -4.64
CA PRO A 153 17.78 -4.34 -4.02
C PRO A 153 16.26 -4.64 -4.08
N TYR A 154 15.52 -3.94 -4.95
CA TYR A 154 14.08 -4.13 -5.14
C TYR A 154 13.23 -3.85 -3.90
N SER A 155 13.66 -2.88 -3.09
CA SER A 155 12.99 -2.50 -1.84
C SER A 155 11.50 -2.25 -2.06
N ALA A 156 10.67 -2.79 -1.18
CA ALA A 156 9.24 -2.54 -1.15
C ALA A 156 8.88 -1.61 0.02
N ARG A 157 7.97 -0.66 -0.20
CA ARG A 157 7.44 0.25 0.81
C ARG A 157 5.93 0.30 0.73
N ILE A 158 5.28 0.42 1.88
CA ILE A 158 3.83 0.57 1.99
C ILE A 158 3.45 2.01 2.25
N PHE A 159 2.34 2.43 1.64
CA PHE A 159 1.76 3.76 1.79
C PHE A 159 0.27 3.59 2.07
N ALA A 160 -0.28 4.40 2.97
CA ALA A 160 -1.72 4.39 3.19
C ALA A 160 -2.48 5.01 2.00
N ALA A 161 -3.73 4.59 1.86
CA ALA A 161 -4.62 4.86 0.74
C ALA A 161 -4.15 4.33 -0.62
N GLY A 162 -5.10 4.13 -1.52
CA GLY A 162 -4.86 3.93 -2.95
C GLY A 162 -5.63 4.95 -3.78
N PHE A 163 -5.12 5.24 -4.96
CA PHE A 163 -5.77 6.09 -5.94
C PHE A 163 -7.03 5.42 -6.47
N ASP A 164 -8.12 6.18 -6.56
CA ASP A 164 -9.38 5.73 -7.12
C ASP A 164 -9.38 5.69 -8.66
N SER A 165 -10.53 5.42 -9.26
CA SER A 165 -10.69 5.39 -10.73
C SER A 165 -10.48 6.75 -11.40
N SER A 166 -10.49 7.84 -10.62
CA SER A 166 -10.13 9.20 -11.07
C SER A 166 -8.65 9.52 -10.82
N LYS A 167 -7.85 8.51 -10.42
CA LYS A 167 -6.44 8.66 -10.03
C LYS A 167 -6.21 9.59 -8.84
N ASN A 168 -7.21 9.75 -7.97
CA ASN A 168 -7.13 10.65 -6.82
C ASN A 168 -7.19 9.87 -5.49
N ILE A 169 -6.45 10.36 -4.49
CA ILE A 169 -6.65 10.00 -3.08
C ILE A 169 -7.31 11.20 -2.40
N PHE A 170 -8.47 10.98 -1.78
CA PHE A 170 -9.21 12.03 -1.07
C PHE A 170 -9.10 11.88 0.45
N LEU A 171 -8.51 12.89 1.10
CA LEU A 171 -8.51 13.05 2.56
C LEU A 171 -9.46 14.19 2.94
N GLY A 172 -10.68 13.82 3.33
CA GLY A 172 -11.71 14.78 3.74
C GLY A 172 -11.40 15.49 5.06
N GLU A 173 -12.26 16.45 5.43
CA GLU A 173 -12.10 17.30 6.62
C GLU A 173 -11.79 16.52 7.90
N LYS A 174 -12.44 15.35 8.09
CA LYS A 174 -12.27 14.52 9.30
C LYS A 174 -10.95 13.75 9.37
N ALA A 175 -10.20 13.63 8.28
CA ALA A 175 -8.93 12.91 8.26
C ALA A 175 -7.82 13.72 8.95
N ALA A 176 -6.93 13.04 9.70
CA ALA A 176 -5.74 13.67 10.25
C ALA A 176 -4.82 14.09 9.10
N LYS A 177 -4.50 15.37 8.97
CA LYS A 177 -3.63 15.90 7.92
C LYS A 177 -2.85 17.10 8.45
N TRP A 178 -1.61 17.24 8.01
CA TRP A 178 -0.71 18.29 8.49
C TRP A 178 0.28 18.68 7.40
N ARG A 179 0.85 19.87 7.54
CA ARG A 179 2.00 20.31 6.73
C ARG A 179 3.28 19.79 7.39
N MET A 180 4.15 19.19 6.59
CA MET A 180 5.49 18.75 6.98
C MET A 180 6.48 19.93 6.94
N LEU A 181 7.68 19.73 7.50
CA LEU A 181 8.72 20.76 7.60
C LEU A 181 9.19 21.27 6.22
N ASP A 182 9.17 20.41 5.21
CA ASP A 182 9.49 20.73 3.81
C ASP A 182 8.32 21.37 3.04
N SER A 183 7.29 21.82 3.75
CA SER A 183 6.05 22.38 3.20
C SER A 183 5.16 21.41 2.41
N GLN A 184 5.51 20.12 2.30
CA GLN A 184 4.63 19.10 1.74
C GLN A 184 3.49 18.76 2.71
N MET A 185 2.41 18.20 2.16
CA MET A 185 1.29 17.69 2.97
C MET A 185 1.47 16.21 3.23
N ASP A 186 1.01 15.76 4.40
CA ASP A 186 0.82 14.35 4.73
C ASP A 186 -0.48 14.18 5.51
N GLY A 187 -0.93 12.93 5.65
CA GLY A 187 -2.11 12.61 6.43
C GLY A 187 -2.31 11.12 6.63
N LEU A 188 -3.30 10.80 7.45
CA LEU A 188 -3.71 9.44 7.76
C LEU A 188 -5.11 9.18 7.18
N THR A 189 -5.34 7.96 6.71
CA THR A 189 -6.69 7.51 6.34
C THR A 189 -7.57 7.38 7.57
N THR A 190 -8.89 7.40 7.43
CA THR A 190 -9.82 7.38 8.57
C THR A 190 -9.51 6.23 9.54
N ASN A 191 -9.38 4.99 9.05
CA ASN A 191 -9.18 3.80 9.90
C ASN A 191 -7.71 3.37 10.07
N GLY A 192 -6.78 4.05 9.38
CA GLY A 192 -5.35 3.75 9.39
C GLY A 192 -4.95 2.50 8.61
N ILE A 193 -3.67 2.44 8.22
CA ILE A 193 -2.99 1.24 7.74
C ILE A 193 -1.89 0.93 8.75
N LEU A 194 -1.95 -0.26 9.34
CA LEU A 194 -1.05 -0.66 10.40
C LEU A 194 -0.06 -1.72 9.90
N VAL A 195 1.18 -1.60 10.34
CA VAL A 195 2.28 -2.52 10.00
C VAL A 195 2.99 -2.93 11.28
N MET A 196 3.40 -4.19 11.35
CA MET A 196 4.23 -4.74 12.41
C MET A 196 5.35 -5.55 11.75
N HIS A 197 6.59 -5.24 12.06
CA HIS A 197 7.72 -6.09 11.72
C HIS A 197 8.02 -7.02 12.89
N PRO A 198 7.84 -8.35 12.76
CA PRO A 198 8.20 -9.28 13.81
C PRO A 198 9.72 -9.25 14.04
N HIS A 199 10.13 -9.30 15.31
CA HIS A 199 11.54 -9.50 15.65
C HIS A 199 11.93 -10.92 15.25
N HIS A 200 13.13 -11.08 14.69
CA HIS A 200 13.64 -12.36 14.18
C HIS A 200 12.83 -12.96 12.99
N GLY A 201 12.04 -12.13 12.30
CA GLY A 201 11.38 -12.49 11.04
C GLY A 201 10.20 -13.47 11.22
N PHE A 202 10.09 -14.44 10.32
CA PHE A 202 9.10 -15.52 10.36
C PHE A 202 9.80 -16.86 10.66
N SER A 203 10.43 -16.95 11.83
CA SER A 203 11.14 -18.12 12.37
C SER A 203 10.52 -18.65 13.67
N GLN A 204 11.03 -19.73 14.24
CA GLN A 204 10.53 -20.24 15.54
C GLN A 204 10.78 -19.26 16.69
N ASP A 205 11.83 -18.44 16.61
CA ASP A 205 12.19 -17.43 17.62
C ASP A 205 11.47 -16.08 17.42
N SER A 206 10.47 -16.04 16.53
CA SER A 206 9.76 -14.81 16.19
C SER A 206 9.06 -14.24 17.42
N LYS A 207 9.27 -12.94 17.66
CA LYS A 207 8.53 -12.20 18.68
C LYS A 207 7.69 -11.11 17.99
N PRO A 208 6.48 -10.82 18.51
CA PRO A 208 5.69 -9.73 17.97
C PRO A 208 6.47 -8.43 18.06
N GLY A 209 6.51 -7.68 16.97
CA GLY A 209 7.01 -6.32 16.98
C GLY A 209 5.96 -5.35 17.49
N LEU A 210 6.27 -4.06 17.36
CA LEU A 210 5.30 -3.02 17.67
C LEU A 210 4.48 -2.66 16.43
N TRP A 211 3.18 -2.52 16.60
CA TRP A 211 2.33 -1.95 15.57
C TRP A 211 2.64 -0.47 15.38
N ARG A 212 2.69 -0.07 14.11
CA ARG A 212 2.89 1.30 13.65
C ARG A 212 1.85 1.65 12.61
N GLU A 213 1.46 2.91 12.59
CA GLU A 213 0.56 3.45 11.57
C GLU A 213 1.36 4.10 10.44
N ILE A 214 0.95 3.84 9.21
CA ILE A 214 1.60 4.35 8.01
C ILE A 214 0.77 5.50 7.45
N SER A 215 1.43 6.59 7.07
CA SER A 215 0.78 7.74 6.44
C SER A 215 0.59 7.57 4.94
N VAL A 216 -0.16 8.49 4.34
CA VAL A 216 -0.39 8.54 2.88
C VAL A 216 0.91 8.83 2.13
N CYS A 217 1.86 9.54 2.74
CA CYS A 217 3.21 9.75 2.19
C CYS A 217 4.24 8.70 2.66
N GLY A 218 3.83 7.66 3.40
CA GLY A 218 4.68 6.52 3.78
C GLY A 218 5.55 6.76 5.03
N ASN A 219 5.26 7.81 5.79
CA ASN A 219 5.91 8.05 7.09
C ASN A 219 5.32 7.14 8.16
N VAL A 220 6.14 6.84 9.18
CA VAL A 220 5.82 5.87 10.23
C VAL A 220 5.43 6.60 11.52
N PHE A 221 4.32 6.16 12.13
CA PHE A 221 3.77 6.74 13.35
C PHE A 221 3.53 5.67 14.41
N THR A 222 3.61 6.05 15.68
CA THR A 222 2.99 5.25 16.74
C THR A 222 1.48 5.15 16.51
N LEU A 223 0.82 4.19 17.15
CA LEU A 223 -0.63 4.11 17.11
C LEU A 223 -1.28 5.38 17.67
N ARG A 224 -2.49 5.67 17.18
CA ARG A 224 -3.40 6.61 17.82
C ARG A 224 -3.89 6.02 19.14
N GLU A 225 -4.44 6.87 20.01
CA GLU A 225 -5.03 6.44 21.28
C GLU A 225 -6.17 5.43 21.06
N THR A 226 -7.05 5.71 20.10
CA THR A 226 -8.09 4.77 19.65
C THR A 226 -8.11 4.68 18.13
N ARG A 227 -8.56 3.54 17.60
CA ARG A 227 -8.69 3.37 16.15
C ARG A 227 -9.65 4.42 15.60
N SER A 228 -9.25 5.05 14.50
CA SER A 228 -10.00 6.13 13.84
C SER A 228 -10.07 7.47 14.59
N ALA A 229 -9.35 7.64 15.70
CA ALA A 229 -9.17 8.95 16.33
C ALA A 229 -8.58 9.98 15.36
N GLN A 230 -8.96 11.26 15.48
CA GLN A 230 -8.41 12.31 14.60
C GLN A 230 -6.98 12.69 14.96
N GLN A 231 -6.56 12.42 16.21
CA GLN A 231 -5.22 12.70 16.66
C GLN A 231 -4.25 11.62 16.16
N ARG A 232 -3.24 12.04 15.40
CA ARG A 232 -2.14 11.18 14.97
C ARG A 232 -1.24 10.78 16.15
N GLY A 233 -0.59 9.62 16.04
CA GLY A 233 0.51 9.26 16.93
C GLY A 233 1.77 10.11 16.70
N ARG A 234 2.85 9.78 17.43
CA ARG A 234 4.16 10.42 17.27
C ARG A 234 4.87 9.84 16.05
N MET A 235 5.49 10.70 15.24
CA MET A 235 6.34 10.25 14.13
C MET A 235 7.58 9.53 14.65
N VAL A 236 7.95 8.43 14.01
CA VAL A 236 9.15 7.64 14.30
C VAL A 236 9.96 7.45 13.01
N GLY A 237 11.29 7.30 13.14
CA GLY A 237 12.19 7.25 11.98
C GLY A 237 12.10 5.97 11.15
N GLU A 238 11.78 4.84 11.79
CA GLU A 238 11.81 3.51 11.17
C GLU A 238 10.72 2.59 11.77
N LEU A 239 10.41 1.51 11.04
CA LEU A 239 9.51 0.44 11.47
C LEU A 239 10.21 -0.57 12.38
#